data_AF-A0A4U6XLE5-F1
#
_entry.id   AF-A0A4U6XLE5-F1
#
_cell.length_a   1.000
_cell.length_b   1.000
_cell.length_c   1.000
_cell.angle_alpha   90.00
_cell.angle_beta   90.00
_cell.angle_gamma   90.00
#
_symmetry.space_group_name_H-M   'P 1'
#
loop_
_entity.id
_entity.type
_entity.pdbx_description
1 polymer ?
#
loop_
_entity_poly.entity_id
_entity_poly.type
_entity_poly.pdbx_seq_one_letter_code
_entity_poly.pdbx_strand_id
1 'polypeptide(L)'
;MTCWLRATRPLTDRLRLQMATDPEQVAALVLRQFQKLPAKRRPQVRDNGLHEWVPLSGIVAERDGVLTCLSLATGMKCLPASKLPLAKGNALHDWHAEVLAIRAFNRYLLDECSSHIQGAASDFIRRREPSEISTDSPQTFAIKDDVKLHMYCSEAPCGDASMELTMAAQDDASPWQVPDSASASVPGAADAETLPGRAYFSQLGVVRRKPARGDAPPTTSKSCSDKLALKQCTSLLSSLVSLLVHPGNAYLATLVLPESQHSAAACERSFSESGRLRALAGARWHGGYRFVPFRVRTTTREFEFSRRSVGTRAGAERIAASNLAAAWTASGVDEGTMGGVLQGRKAFDVRGASLVSRRRMWELAAALTGRLEGDGAELLRRAVDVETYAQVKGGELLADRREAKRIARREGLVGWVVNVGDDGFSRL
;
A
#
# COMPACT_ATOMS: atom_id res chain seq x y z
N MET A 1 23.35 -48.81 50.13
CA MET A 1 21.96 -48.55 50.58
C MET A 1 21.91 -47.08 50.93
N THR A 2 21.26 -46.17 50.21
CA THR A 2 19.88 -46.19 49.71
C THR A 2 19.75 -45.21 48.54
N CYS A 3 19.05 -45.65 47.50
CA CYS A 3 18.70 -44.90 46.30
C CYS A 3 17.57 -43.91 46.61
N TRP A 4 17.71 -42.64 46.20
CA TRP A 4 16.62 -41.67 46.12
C TRP A 4 16.42 -41.29 44.66
N LEU A 5 15.30 -41.75 44.11
CA LEU A 5 14.77 -41.41 42.79
C LEU A 5 14.36 -39.93 42.76
N ARG A 6 15.03 -39.12 41.93
CA ARG A 6 14.44 -37.90 41.37
C ARG A 6 14.05 -38.19 39.92
N ALA A 7 12.74 -38.28 39.69
CA ALA A 7 12.16 -38.38 38.36
C ALA A 7 12.43 -37.07 37.59
N THR A 8 13.32 -37.14 36.60
CA THR A 8 13.46 -36.14 35.56
C THR A 8 12.29 -36.29 34.59
N ARG A 9 11.38 -35.30 34.57
CA ARG A 9 10.43 -35.15 33.47
C ARG A 9 11.22 -34.71 32.23
N PRO A 10 11.09 -35.36 31.06
CA PRO A 10 11.66 -34.81 29.85
C PRO A 10 10.85 -33.57 29.44
N LEU A 11 11.54 -32.43 29.36
CA LEU A 11 11.12 -31.29 28.55
C LEU A 11 10.99 -31.81 27.11
N THR A 12 9.76 -32.08 26.65
CA THR A 12 9.48 -32.11 25.22
C THR A 12 9.61 -30.68 24.73
N ASP A 13 10.84 -30.36 24.33
CA ASP A 13 11.20 -29.16 23.60
C ASP A 13 10.38 -29.18 22.30
N ARG A 14 9.27 -28.44 22.30
CA ARG A 14 8.51 -28.17 21.08
C ARG A 14 9.36 -27.22 20.25
N LEU A 15 10.30 -27.78 19.50
CA LEU A 15 10.78 -27.22 18.25
C LEU A 15 9.56 -27.03 17.33
N ARG A 16 8.84 -25.93 17.51
CA ARG A 16 8.04 -25.33 16.44
C ARG A 16 9.08 -24.93 15.39
N LEU A 17 9.43 -25.85 14.50
CA LEU A 17 9.85 -25.51 13.15
C LEU A 17 8.74 -24.61 12.61
N GLN A 18 8.95 -23.30 12.72
CA GLN A 18 8.03 -22.31 12.21
C GLN A 18 8.11 -22.42 10.69
N MET A 19 7.31 -23.33 10.12
CA MET A 19 7.24 -23.52 8.68
C MET A 19 6.96 -22.17 8.05
N ALA A 20 7.78 -21.77 7.08
CA ALA A 20 7.59 -20.52 6.38
C ALA A 20 6.18 -20.49 5.77
N THR A 21 5.46 -19.38 5.93
CA THR A 21 4.10 -19.17 5.44
C THR A 21 3.95 -19.66 4.00
N ASP A 22 2.96 -20.48 3.71
CA ASP A 22 2.75 -21.00 2.36
C ASP A 22 2.15 -19.90 1.45
N PRO A 23 2.86 -19.44 0.39
CA PRO A 23 2.34 -18.43 -0.53
C PRO A 23 1.04 -18.87 -1.23
N GLU A 24 0.83 -20.18 -1.41
CA GLU A 24 -0.42 -20.72 -1.95
C GLU A 24 -1.61 -20.40 -1.05
N GLN A 25 -1.43 -20.51 0.27
CA GLN A 25 -2.49 -20.23 1.24
C GLN A 25 -2.80 -18.73 1.31
N VAL A 26 -1.77 -17.87 1.24
CA VAL A 26 -1.95 -16.41 1.20
C VAL A 26 -2.75 -16.00 -0.03
N ALA A 27 -2.36 -16.48 -1.21
CA ALA A 27 -3.08 -16.20 -2.46
C ALA A 27 -4.50 -16.78 -2.44
N ALA A 28 -4.67 -18.04 -2.04
CA ALA A 28 -5.98 -18.68 -1.94
C ALA A 28 -6.95 -17.91 -1.03
N LEU A 29 -6.47 -17.41 0.11
CA LEU A 29 -7.28 -16.66 1.06
C LEU A 29 -7.78 -15.34 0.46
N VAL A 30 -6.91 -14.57 -0.20
CA VAL A 30 -7.29 -13.31 -0.85
C VAL A 30 -8.26 -13.54 -2.00
N LEU A 31 -8.00 -14.56 -2.84
CA LEU A 31 -8.87 -14.92 -3.97
C LEU A 31 -10.26 -15.38 -3.49
N ARG A 32 -10.33 -16.25 -2.47
CA ARG A 32 -11.61 -16.68 -1.87
C ARG A 32 -12.35 -15.50 -1.25
N GLN A 33 -11.64 -14.58 -0.59
CA GLN A 33 -12.28 -13.41 0.00
C GLN A 33 -12.85 -12.49 -1.08
N PHE A 34 -12.15 -12.31 -2.21
CA PHE A 34 -12.68 -11.57 -3.36
C PHE A 34 -13.96 -12.21 -3.92
N GLN A 35 -14.04 -13.54 -4.01
CA GLN A 35 -15.23 -14.25 -4.49
C GLN A 35 -16.47 -14.01 -3.62
N LYS A 36 -16.28 -13.74 -2.32
CA LYS A 36 -17.37 -13.39 -1.39
C LYS A 36 -17.92 -11.98 -1.59
N LEU A 37 -17.21 -11.10 -2.31
CA LEU A 37 -17.71 -9.74 -2.55
C LEU A 37 -19.01 -9.77 -3.36
N PRO A 38 -19.93 -8.80 -3.13
CA PRO A 38 -21.13 -8.67 -3.93
C PRO A 38 -20.82 -8.57 -5.44
N ALA A 39 -21.70 -9.08 -6.29
CA ALA A 39 -21.50 -9.06 -7.75
C ALA A 39 -21.19 -7.65 -8.30
N LYS A 40 -21.83 -6.61 -7.74
CA LYS A 40 -21.59 -5.19 -8.05
C LYS A 40 -20.17 -4.68 -7.76
N ARG A 41 -19.31 -5.47 -7.12
CA ARG A 41 -17.88 -5.17 -6.86
C ARG A 41 -16.94 -5.87 -7.82
N ARG A 42 -17.46 -6.77 -8.66
CA ARG A 42 -16.66 -7.56 -9.59
C ARG A 42 -16.72 -6.93 -10.99
N PRO A 43 -15.67 -7.07 -11.80
CA PRO A 43 -15.69 -6.66 -13.20
C PRO A 43 -16.85 -7.29 -13.96
N GLN A 44 -17.43 -6.55 -14.90
CA GLN A 44 -18.61 -6.98 -15.67
C GLN A 44 -18.28 -7.19 -17.15
N VAL A 45 -19.21 -7.76 -17.90
CA VAL A 45 -19.24 -7.65 -19.36
C VAL A 45 -20.03 -6.39 -19.69
N ARG A 46 -19.45 -5.49 -20.49
CA ARG A 46 -20.08 -4.25 -20.91
C ARG A 46 -21.16 -4.52 -21.96
N ASP A 47 -22.07 -3.56 -22.15
CA ASP A 47 -23.15 -3.65 -23.15
C ASP A 47 -22.62 -3.83 -24.58
N ASN A 48 -21.39 -3.40 -24.85
CA ASN A 48 -20.71 -3.59 -26.13
C ASN A 48 -19.94 -4.93 -26.25
N GLY A 49 -20.16 -5.87 -25.33
CA GLY A 49 -19.52 -7.19 -25.31
C GLY A 49 -18.09 -7.24 -24.78
N LEU A 50 -17.51 -6.11 -24.35
CA LEU A 50 -16.16 -6.11 -23.79
C LEU A 50 -16.13 -6.67 -22.35
N HIS A 51 -15.26 -7.63 -22.12
CA HIS A 51 -15.05 -8.24 -20.80
C HIS A 51 -14.06 -7.40 -19.97
N GLU A 52 -14.48 -6.97 -18.79
CA GLU A 52 -13.61 -6.18 -17.93
C GLU A 52 -12.57 -7.04 -17.20
N TRP A 53 -11.34 -6.52 -17.12
CA TRP A 53 -10.27 -7.05 -16.29
C TRP A 53 -9.80 -6.01 -15.27
N VAL A 54 -9.27 -6.47 -14.14
CA VAL A 54 -8.75 -5.61 -13.07
C VAL A 54 -7.69 -6.35 -12.24
N PRO A 55 -6.61 -5.70 -11.78
CA PRO A 55 -5.72 -6.26 -10.77
C PRO A 55 -6.41 -6.36 -9.40
N LEU A 56 -5.99 -7.33 -8.60
CA LEU A 56 -6.39 -7.57 -7.20
C LEU A 56 -5.15 -7.59 -6.30
N SER A 57 -5.27 -7.00 -5.12
CA SER A 57 -4.28 -7.14 -4.05
C SER A 57 -4.96 -7.30 -2.70
N GLY A 58 -4.28 -7.93 -1.75
CA GLY A 58 -4.77 -8.05 -0.39
C GLY A 58 -3.66 -8.18 0.64
N ILE A 59 -3.93 -7.71 1.85
CA ILE A 59 -3.03 -7.85 3.01
C ILE A 59 -3.61 -8.89 3.95
N VAL A 60 -2.77 -9.86 4.30
CA VAL A 60 -3.08 -11.00 5.17
C VAL A 60 -2.20 -10.92 6.40
N ALA A 61 -2.78 -11.03 7.58
CA ALA A 61 -2.03 -11.26 8.81
C ALA A 61 -1.87 -12.75 9.06
N GLU A 62 -0.69 -13.13 9.54
CA GLU A 62 -0.41 -14.44 10.13
C GLU A 62 -0.14 -14.27 11.62
N ARG A 63 -0.82 -15.08 12.43
CA ARG A 63 -0.58 -15.18 13.86
C ARG A 63 -0.84 -16.62 14.31
N ASP A 64 0.10 -17.22 15.04
CA ASP A 64 0.01 -18.63 15.48
C ASP A 64 -0.31 -19.64 14.35
N GLY A 65 0.18 -19.38 13.14
CA GLY A 65 -0.06 -20.22 11.96
C GLY A 65 -1.45 -20.03 11.32
N VAL A 66 -2.28 -19.12 11.84
CA VAL A 66 -3.59 -18.77 11.29
C VAL A 66 -3.46 -17.56 10.38
N LEU A 67 -3.98 -17.67 9.16
CA LEU A 67 -4.02 -16.58 8.17
C LEU A 67 -5.38 -15.89 8.15
N THR A 68 -5.38 -14.56 8.22
CA THR A 68 -6.58 -13.72 8.17
C THR A 68 -6.42 -12.60 7.16
N CYS A 69 -7.30 -12.51 6.16
CA CYS A 69 -7.31 -11.38 5.22
C CYS A 69 -7.86 -10.15 5.92
N LEU A 70 -7.02 -9.12 6.09
CA LEU A 70 -7.37 -7.89 6.78
C LEU A 70 -7.95 -6.85 5.83
N SER A 71 -7.39 -6.77 4.62
CA SER A 71 -7.88 -5.89 3.58
C SER A 71 -7.65 -6.49 2.20
N LEU A 72 -8.48 -6.10 1.24
CA LEU A 72 -8.28 -6.37 -0.17
C LEU A 72 -8.80 -5.21 -1.00
N ALA A 73 -8.25 -5.07 -2.20
CA ALA A 73 -8.73 -4.09 -3.16
C ALA A 73 -8.47 -4.52 -4.60
N THR A 74 -9.33 -4.05 -5.50
CA THR A 74 -9.08 -4.08 -6.94
C THR A 74 -8.89 -2.67 -7.47
N GLY A 75 -8.16 -2.55 -8.59
CA GLY A 75 -8.11 -1.30 -9.35
C GLY A 75 -6.78 -1.05 -10.06
N MET A 76 -6.78 -0.08 -10.98
CA MET A 76 -5.65 0.17 -11.89
C MET A 76 -5.64 1.56 -12.50
N LYS A 77 -6.26 2.55 -11.85
CA LYS A 77 -6.30 3.92 -12.35
C LYS A 77 -5.85 4.91 -11.27
N CYS A 78 -5.60 6.13 -11.72
CA CYS A 78 -5.17 7.24 -10.88
C CYS A 78 -5.94 8.50 -11.27
N LEU A 79 -6.01 9.45 -10.34
CA LEU A 79 -6.58 10.76 -10.58
C LEU A 79 -5.61 11.56 -11.48
N PRO A 80 -6.09 12.15 -12.59
CA PRO A 80 -5.29 13.06 -13.40
C PRO A 80 -4.75 14.24 -12.59
N ALA A 81 -3.56 14.72 -12.94
CA ALA A 81 -2.92 15.86 -12.25
C ALA A 81 -3.81 17.12 -12.26
N SER A 82 -4.50 17.38 -13.38
CA SER A 82 -5.43 18.49 -13.54
C SER A 82 -6.63 18.45 -12.58
N LYS A 83 -6.93 17.30 -11.99
CA LYS A 83 -8.04 17.12 -11.04
C LYS A 83 -7.61 17.12 -9.58
N LEU A 84 -6.31 17.17 -9.28
CA LEU A 84 -5.81 17.18 -7.90
C LEU A 84 -6.31 18.38 -7.07
N PRO A 85 -6.29 19.63 -7.58
CA PRO A 85 -6.77 20.79 -6.80
C PRO A 85 -8.25 20.71 -6.45
N LEU A 86 -9.03 19.93 -7.22
CA LEU A 86 -10.46 19.72 -6.98
C LEU A 86 -10.73 18.65 -5.92
N ALA A 87 -9.77 17.77 -5.66
CA ALA A 87 -9.97 16.61 -4.80
C ALA A 87 -10.31 17.00 -3.35
N LYS A 88 -9.63 18.00 -2.78
CA LYS A 88 -9.84 18.53 -1.40
C LYS A 88 -9.95 17.42 -0.35
N GLY A 89 -9.14 16.37 -0.51
CA GLY A 89 -9.13 15.16 0.32
C GLY A 89 -10.26 14.16 0.07
N ASN A 90 -11.20 14.45 -0.84
CA ASN A 90 -12.41 13.67 -1.11
C ASN A 90 -12.23 12.61 -2.20
N ALA A 91 -11.21 12.73 -3.05
CA ALA A 91 -10.91 11.75 -4.09
C ALA A 91 -9.62 10.98 -3.81
N LEU A 92 -9.63 9.69 -4.13
CA LEU A 92 -8.43 8.85 -4.14
C LEU A 92 -7.54 9.29 -5.30
N HIS A 93 -6.26 9.54 -5.02
CA HIS A 93 -5.29 9.90 -6.07
C HIS A 93 -4.83 8.68 -6.87
N ASP A 94 -4.76 7.55 -6.19
CA ASP A 94 -4.28 6.30 -6.73
C ASP A 94 -5.09 5.18 -6.10
N TRP A 95 -5.82 4.48 -6.95
CA TRP A 95 -6.61 3.32 -6.58
C TRP A 95 -6.17 2.10 -7.40
N HIS A 96 -4.88 1.99 -7.70
CA HIS A 96 -4.29 0.70 -8.01
C HIS A 96 -4.47 -0.25 -6.82
N ALA A 97 -4.70 -1.52 -7.12
CA ALA A 97 -5.03 -2.56 -6.15
C ALA A 97 -4.06 -2.57 -4.95
N GLU A 98 -2.75 -2.50 -5.19
CA GLU A 98 -1.71 -2.56 -4.16
C GLU A 98 -1.80 -1.34 -3.22
N VAL A 99 -1.97 -0.15 -3.81
CA VAL A 99 -2.07 1.10 -3.07
C VAL A 99 -3.37 1.16 -2.29
N LEU A 100 -4.48 0.75 -2.91
CA LEU A 100 -5.80 0.77 -2.30
C LEU A 100 -5.91 -0.26 -1.17
N ALA A 101 -5.33 -1.45 -1.31
CA ALA A 101 -5.27 -2.45 -0.25
C ALA A 101 -4.51 -1.95 0.98
N ILE A 102 -3.40 -1.22 0.78
CA ILE A 102 -2.66 -0.56 1.88
C ILE A 102 -3.50 0.54 2.54
N ARG A 103 -4.27 1.32 1.77
CA ARG A 103 -5.18 2.33 2.33
C ARG A 103 -6.31 1.68 3.14
N ALA A 104 -6.90 0.61 2.63
CA ALA A 104 -7.90 -0.19 3.32
C ALA A 104 -7.32 -0.82 4.60
N PHE A 105 -6.09 -1.34 4.57
CA PHE A 105 -5.41 -1.83 5.78
C PHE A 105 -5.23 -0.72 6.83
N ASN A 106 -4.89 0.50 6.41
CA ASN A 106 -4.81 1.63 7.33
C ASN A 106 -6.17 1.99 7.95
N ARG A 107 -7.26 1.88 7.18
CA ARG A 107 -8.61 2.08 7.70
C ARG A 107 -8.97 0.99 8.71
N TYR A 108 -8.70 -0.26 8.37
CA TYR A 108 -8.84 -1.40 9.27
C TYR A 108 -8.12 -1.17 10.61
N LEU A 109 -6.86 -0.71 10.59
CA LEU A 109 -6.14 -0.43 11.83
C LEU A 109 -6.80 0.66 12.70
N LEU A 110 -7.39 1.70 12.10
CA LEU A 110 -8.13 2.72 12.86
C LEU A 110 -9.44 2.17 13.44
N ASP A 111 -10.14 1.32 12.68
CA ASP A 111 -11.35 0.66 13.17
C ASP A 111 -11.02 -0.29 14.35
N GLU A 112 -9.89 -1.00 14.29
CA GLU A 112 -9.37 -1.82 15.40
C GLU A 112 -8.98 -0.97 16.61
N CYS A 113 -8.35 0.19 16.41
CA CYS A 113 -8.08 1.14 17.49
C CYS A 113 -9.39 1.63 18.13
N SER A 114 -10.41 1.93 17.32
CA SER A 114 -11.75 2.33 17.81
C SER A 114 -12.39 1.26 18.68
N SER A 115 -12.27 -0.01 18.27
CA SER A 115 -12.82 -1.17 18.98
C SER A 115 -12.09 -1.38 20.32
N HIS A 116 -10.75 -1.26 20.33
CA HIS A 116 -9.94 -1.26 21.54
C HIS A 116 -10.28 -0.14 22.52
N ILE A 117 -10.61 1.06 22.02
CA ILE A 117 -11.08 2.16 22.87
C ILE A 117 -12.41 1.81 23.55
N GLN A 118 -13.23 0.96 22.93
CA GLN A 118 -14.53 0.52 23.45
C GLN A 118 -14.42 -0.73 24.33
N GLY A 119 -13.20 -1.21 24.62
CA GLY A 119 -12.96 -2.38 25.46
C GLY A 119 -13.06 -3.72 24.72
N ALA A 120 -13.19 -3.72 23.39
CA ALA A 120 -13.13 -4.96 22.61
C ALA A 120 -11.68 -5.43 22.45
N ALA A 121 -11.47 -6.74 22.54
CA ALA A 121 -10.18 -7.35 22.22
C ALA A 121 -9.94 -7.36 20.70
N SER A 122 -8.70 -7.13 20.28
CA SER A 122 -8.24 -7.35 18.90
C SER A 122 -7.25 -8.50 18.87
N ASP A 123 -7.28 -9.28 17.81
CA ASP A 123 -6.27 -10.30 17.54
C ASP A 123 -4.94 -9.70 17.09
N PHE A 124 -4.92 -8.49 16.52
CA PHE A 124 -3.77 -7.97 15.78
C PHE A 124 -3.18 -6.69 16.34
N ILE A 125 -3.98 -5.86 17.03
CA ILE A 125 -3.52 -4.64 17.70
C ILE A 125 -3.50 -4.87 19.21
N ARG A 126 -2.56 -4.23 19.91
CA ARG A 126 -2.54 -4.06 21.36
C ARG A 126 -2.42 -2.58 21.74
N ARG A 127 -2.87 -2.24 22.94
CA ARG A 127 -2.41 -1.01 23.61
C ARG A 127 -0.95 -1.18 24.01
N ARG A 128 -0.20 -0.09 23.95
CA ARG A 128 1.17 -0.03 24.45
C ARG A 128 1.16 0.21 25.94
N GLU A 129 2.11 -0.41 26.63
CA GLU A 129 2.31 -0.21 28.06
C GLU A 129 2.78 1.23 28.32
N PRO A 130 2.48 1.83 29.49
CA PRO A 130 2.92 3.18 29.82
C PRO A 130 4.43 3.39 29.66
N SER A 131 5.24 2.37 29.95
CA SER A 131 6.70 2.41 29.79
C SER A 131 7.17 2.46 28.33
N GLU A 132 6.31 2.10 27.37
CA GLU A 132 6.62 2.20 25.95
C GLU A 132 6.27 3.60 25.39
N ILE A 133 5.46 4.39 26.09
CA ILE A 133 4.93 5.67 25.60
C ILE A 133 5.80 6.82 26.12
N SER A 134 6.24 7.69 25.19
CA SER A 134 7.01 8.90 25.52
C SER A 134 6.65 10.03 24.56
N THR A 135 7.18 11.23 24.81
CA THR A 135 7.02 12.37 23.88
C THR A 135 7.52 12.05 22.47
N ASP A 136 8.60 11.29 22.35
CA ASP A 136 9.20 10.87 21.07
C ASP A 136 8.51 9.65 20.45
N SER A 137 7.73 8.91 21.25
CA SER A 137 6.95 7.75 20.80
C SER A 137 5.55 7.74 21.43
N PRO A 138 4.69 8.71 21.09
CA PRO A 138 3.42 8.94 21.77
C PRO A 138 2.30 7.98 21.34
N GLN A 139 2.58 7.09 20.38
CA GLN A 139 1.57 6.18 19.82
C GLN A 139 0.96 5.32 20.93
N THR A 140 -0.36 5.27 21.02
CA THR A 140 -1.07 4.49 22.04
C THR A 140 -1.13 3.00 21.71
N PHE A 141 -1.08 2.65 20.42
CA PHE A 141 -1.27 1.29 19.94
C PHE A 141 -0.03 0.76 19.23
N ALA A 142 0.06 -0.56 19.14
CA ALA A 142 1.03 -1.26 18.30
C ALA A 142 0.38 -2.50 17.68
N ILE A 143 0.85 -2.91 16.50
CA ILE A 143 0.58 -4.26 16.00
C ILE A 143 1.35 -5.24 16.90
N LYS A 144 0.69 -6.33 17.32
CA LYS A 144 1.29 -7.33 18.22
C LYS A 144 2.55 -7.94 17.60
N ASP A 145 3.53 -8.28 18.45
CA ASP A 145 4.87 -8.71 18.02
C ASP A 145 4.88 -10.09 17.33
N ASP A 146 3.84 -10.90 17.56
CA ASP A 146 3.64 -12.22 16.96
C ASP A 146 2.90 -12.18 15.61
N VAL A 147 2.54 -10.99 15.11
CA VAL A 147 1.83 -10.82 13.83
C VAL A 147 2.81 -10.56 12.69
N LYS A 148 2.71 -11.37 11.62
CA LYS A 148 3.40 -11.12 10.35
C LYS A 148 2.41 -10.66 9.29
N LEU A 149 2.80 -9.70 8.47
CA LEU A 149 1.95 -9.19 7.39
C LEU A 149 2.44 -9.68 6.03
N HIS A 150 1.54 -10.22 5.24
CA HIS A 150 1.79 -10.72 3.89
C HIS A 150 0.92 -9.96 2.91
N MET A 151 1.40 -9.78 1.68
CA MET A 151 0.63 -9.13 0.62
C MET A 151 0.56 -10.04 -0.59
N TYR A 152 -0.62 -10.28 -1.14
CA TYR A 152 -0.80 -10.87 -2.47
C TYR A 152 -1.08 -9.77 -3.49
N CYS A 153 -0.49 -9.86 -4.67
CA CYS A 153 -0.86 -9.06 -5.85
C CYS A 153 -1.03 -9.98 -7.06
N SER A 154 -2.15 -9.87 -7.77
CA SER A 154 -2.45 -10.70 -8.95
C SER A 154 -1.67 -10.29 -10.21
N GLU A 155 -1.01 -9.14 -10.17
CA GLU A 155 -0.21 -8.56 -11.24
C GLU A 155 1.10 -8.04 -10.63
N ALA A 156 2.18 -8.04 -11.41
CA ALA A 156 3.44 -7.45 -10.97
C ALA A 156 3.24 -5.97 -10.63
N PRO A 157 3.74 -5.47 -9.48
CA PRO A 157 3.55 -4.07 -9.12
C PRO A 157 4.05 -3.14 -10.20
N CYS A 158 3.19 -2.29 -10.75
CA CYS A 158 3.57 -1.48 -11.91
C CYS A 158 4.81 -0.61 -11.59
N GLY A 159 5.67 -0.40 -12.59
CA GLY A 159 6.97 0.25 -12.42
C GLY A 159 8.10 -0.77 -12.58
N ASP A 160 9.20 -0.55 -11.86
CA ASP A 160 10.45 -1.30 -12.05
C ASP A 160 10.31 -2.83 -11.91
N ALA A 161 9.43 -3.34 -11.04
CA ALA A 161 9.21 -4.78 -10.86
C ALA A 161 8.42 -5.45 -11.99
N SER A 162 7.92 -4.67 -12.95
CA SER A 162 7.06 -5.14 -14.06
C SER A 162 7.65 -4.83 -15.45
N MET A 163 8.88 -4.32 -15.52
CA MET A 163 9.48 -3.84 -16.77
C MET A 163 9.75 -4.98 -17.74
N GLU A 164 10.41 -6.03 -17.27
CA GLU A 164 10.74 -7.23 -18.05
C GLU A 164 9.47 -7.89 -18.60
N LEU A 165 8.41 -7.99 -17.77
CA LEU A 165 7.12 -8.51 -18.18
C LEU A 165 6.42 -7.61 -19.19
N THR A 166 6.60 -6.29 -19.10
CA THR A 166 6.05 -5.40 -20.12
C THR A 166 6.80 -5.58 -21.44
N MET A 167 8.13 -5.57 -21.40
CA MET A 167 8.96 -5.70 -22.59
C MET A 167 8.67 -7.00 -23.35
N ALA A 168 8.52 -8.11 -22.62
CA ALA A 168 8.17 -9.40 -23.20
C ALA A 168 6.74 -9.46 -23.79
N ALA A 169 5.86 -8.53 -23.40
CA ALA A 169 4.47 -8.48 -23.88
C ALA A 169 4.26 -7.50 -25.05
N GLN A 170 5.31 -6.85 -25.55
CA GLN A 170 5.24 -5.96 -26.71
C GLN A 170 5.69 -6.72 -27.97
N ASP A 171 4.92 -6.58 -29.06
CA ASP A 171 5.27 -7.16 -30.37
C ASP A 171 6.53 -6.50 -30.98
N ASP A 172 6.81 -5.25 -30.60
CA ASP A 172 8.05 -4.53 -30.89
C ASP A 172 8.68 -4.03 -29.59
N ALA A 173 9.83 -4.61 -29.24
CA ALA A 173 10.61 -4.26 -28.06
C ALA A 173 11.56 -3.08 -28.30
N SER A 174 11.55 -2.48 -29.50
CA SER A 174 12.38 -1.32 -29.82
C SER A 174 12.03 -0.15 -28.89
N PRO A 175 13.02 0.46 -28.21
CA PRO A 175 12.79 1.69 -27.47
C PRO A 175 12.20 2.76 -28.40
N TRP A 176 11.09 3.38 -28.00
CA TRP A 176 10.56 4.57 -28.69
C TRP A 176 11.67 5.62 -28.82
N GLN A 177 11.80 6.27 -29.98
CA GLN A 177 12.75 7.37 -30.14
C GLN A 177 12.46 8.45 -29.11
N VAL A 178 13.48 8.75 -28.29
CA VAL A 178 13.43 9.84 -27.32
C VAL A 178 13.44 11.14 -28.13
N PRO A 179 12.46 12.06 -27.98
CA PRO A 179 12.56 13.38 -28.59
C PRO A 179 13.84 14.05 -28.08
N ASP A 180 14.69 14.54 -28.99
CA ASP A 180 15.92 15.24 -28.61
C ASP A 180 15.60 16.35 -27.62
N SER A 181 16.29 16.33 -26.47
CA SER A 181 16.11 17.25 -25.34
C SER A 181 16.57 18.70 -25.65
N ALA A 182 16.54 19.12 -26.91
CA ALA A 182 17.10 20.39 -27.38
C ALA A 182 16.04 21.46 -27.73
N SER A 183 14.73 21.17 -27.73
CA SER A 183 13.73 22.13 -28.24
C SER A 183 12.71 22.69 -27.24
N ALA A 184 12.88 22.49 -25.93
CA ALA A 184 11.96 23.04 -24.92
C ALA A 184 12.61 24.11 -24.03
N SER A 185 13.20 25.14 -24.65
CA SER A 185 13.55 26.37 -23.94
C SER A 185 12.31 27.25 -23.75
N VAL A 186 11.44 26.88 -22.80
CA VAL A 186 10.41 27.78 -22.26
C VAL A 186 10.87 28.23 -20.87
N PRO A 187 11.09 29.53 -20.62
CA PRO A 187 11.52 29.99 -19.30
C PRO A 187 10.42 29.71 -18.26
N GLY A 188 10.69 28.82 -17.31
CA GLY A 188 9.76 28.46 -16.21
C GLY A 188 9.35 26.98 -16.11
N ALA A 189 9.81 26.10 -17.02
CA ALA A 189 9.42 24.68 -17.06
C ALA A 189 10.48 23.68 -16.54
N ALA A 190 11.61 24.16 -15.99
CA ALA A 190 12.80 23.34 -15.73
C ALA A 190 12.63 22.18 -14.71
N ASP A 191 11.60 22.20 -13.86
CA ASP A 191 11.44 21.18 -12.80
C ASP A 191 10.35 20.12 -13.07
N ALA A 192 9.63 20.22 -14.21
CA ALA A 192 8.46 19.38 -14.47
C ALA A 192 8.68 18.20 -15.45
N GLU A 193 9.76 18.21 -16.24
CA GLU A 193 9.87 17.38 -17.46
C GLU A 193 10.60 16.03 -17.37
N THR A 194 11.24 15.65 -16.25
CA THR A 194 12.20 14.54 -16.28
C THR A 194 11.83 13.32 -15.44
N LEU A 195 10.56 12.92 -15.39
CA LEU A 195 10.23 11.57 -14.88
C LEU A 195 9.74 10.65 -15.99
N PRO A 196 10.54 9.64 -16.38
CA PRO A 196 10.24 8.78 -17.50
C PRO A 196 8.91 8.05 -17.28
N GLY A 197 7.97 8.22 -18.21
CA GLY A 197 6.82 7.32 -18.36
C GLY A 197 7.28 5.94 -18.87
N ARG A 198 6.55 5.32 -19.81
CA ARG A 198 7.03 4.13 -20.55
C ARG A 198 8.01 4.44 -21.68
N ALA A 199 8.25 5.70 -22.02
CA ALA A 199 9.18 6.08 -23.09
C ALA A 199 10.65 5.67 -22.84
N TYR A 200 10.97 5.10 -21.66
CA TYR A 200 12.33 4.77 -21.24
C TYR A 200 12.39 3.36 -20.62
N PHE A 201 12.01 2.32 -21.37
CA PHE A 201 12.08 0.93 -20.88
C PHE A 201 13.50 0.47 -20.56
N SER A 202 14.50 1.01 -21.25
CA SER A 202 15.92 0.73 -21.00
C SER A 202 16.44 1.26 -19.66
N GLN A 203 15.77 2.27 -19.07
CA GLN A 203 16.18 2.83 -17.78
C GLN A 203 15.57 2.04 -16.62
N LEU A 204 16.30 1.04 -16.13
CA LEU A 204 15.90 0.21 -15.00
C LEU A 204 16.34 0.82 -13.66
N GLY A 205 15.63 0.51 -12.57
CA GLY A 205 15.97 0.97 -11.22
C GLY A 205 15.64 2.43 -10.89
N VAL A 206 14.98 3.16 -11.81
CA VAL A 206 14.60 4.57 -11.63
C VAL A 206 13.16 4.74 -11.13
N VAL A 207 12.87 5.85 -10.45
CA VAL A 207 11.49 6.19 -10.06
C VAL A 207 10.64 6.52 -11.28
N ARG A 208 9.40 6.02 -11.32
CA ARG A 208 8.48 6.22 -12.44
C ARG A 208 7.15 6.86 -12.01
N ARG A 209 6.54 7.63 -12.91
CA ARG A 209 5.16 8.14 -12.75
C ARG A 209 4.16 7.23 -13.47
N LYS A 210 2.92 7.26 -13.02
CA LYS A 210 1.74 6.75 -13.72
C LYS A 210 1.13 7.90 -14.56
N PRO A 211 0.36 7.64 -15.62
CA PRO A 211 0.11 6.35 -16.25
C PRO A 211 1.34 5.87 -17.04
N ALA A 212 1.40 4.57 -17.28
CA ALA A 212 2.44 3.96 -18.08
C ALA A 212 2.16 4.10 -19.59
N ARG A 213 1.20 4.91 -20.04
CA ARG A 213 0.83 5.02 -21.45
C ARG A 213 0.74 6.49 -21.86
N GLY A 214 1.17 6.81 -23.09
CA GLY A 214 1.16 8.18 -23.61
C GLY A 214 -0.23 8.73 -23.93
N ASP A 215 -1.22 7.84 -24.11
CA ASP A 215 -2.62 8.18 -24.41
C ASP A 215 -3.43 8.64 -23.19
N ALA A 216 -2.92 8.40 -21.97
CA ALA A 216 -3.65 8.65 -20.74
C ALA A 216 -3.23 10.01 -20.12
N PRO A 217 -4.17 10.76 -19.51
CA PRO A 217 -3.85 12.03 -18.86
C PRO A 217 -2.72 11.86 -17.82
N PRO A 218 -1.75 12.80 -17.78
CA PRO A 218 -0.63 12.69 -16.87
C PRO A 218 -1.10 12.68 -15.40
N THR A 219 -0.44 11.89 -14.57
CA THR A 219 -0.68 11.87 -13.13
C THR A 219 0.63 12.18 -12.38
N THR A 220 0.52 12.68 -11.15
CA THR A 220 1.68 12.82 -10.27
C THR A 220 2.00 11.53 -9.52
N SER A 221 1.15 10.51 -9.60
CA SER A 221 1.28 9.28 -8.80
C SER A 221 2.51 8.49 -9.21
N LYS A 222 3.33 8.08 -8.23
CA LYS A 222 4.47 7.17 -8.48
C LYS A 222 4.01 5.73 -8.69
N SER A 223 4.87 4.94 -9.29
CA SER A 223 4.64 3.51 -9.56
C SER A 223 4.39 2.72 -8.26
N CYS A 224 3.69 1.59 -8.35
CA CYS A 224 3.44 0.71 -7.20
C CYS A 224 4.74 0.09 -6.68
N SER A 225 5.67 -0.25 -7.59
CA SER A 225 7.03 -0.68 -7.23
C SER A 225 7.74 0.34 -6.34
N ASP A 226 7.81 1.61 -6.76
CA ASP A 226 8.49 2.66 -5.97
C ASP A 226 7.81 2.90 -4.62
N LYS A 227 6.48 2.79 -4.57
CA LYS A 227 5.71 2.94 -3.34
C LYS A 227 5.95 1.79 -2.37
N LEU A 228 5.94 0.54 -2.84
CA LEU A 228 6.24 -0.62 -2.01
C LEU A 228 7.68 -0.60 -1.50
N ALA A 229 8.65 -0.20 -2.35
CA ALA A 229 10.03 0.01 -1.94
C ALA A 229 10.14 1.04 -0.80
N LEU A 230 9.44 2.18 -0.91
CA LEU A 230 9.40 3.19 0.16
C LEU A 230 8.76 2.68 1.47
N LYS A 231 7.84 1.72 1.37
CA LYS A 231 7.16 1.11 2.52
C LYS A 231 8.09 0.20 3.34
N GLN A 232 9.18 -0.29 2.75
CA GLN A 232 10.24 -0.99 3.48
C GLN A 232 11.00 -0.07 4.45
N CYS A 233 10.97 1.26 4.27
CA CYS A 233 11.55 2.22 5.23
C CYS A 233 10.49 2.82 6.17
N THR A 234 9.32 3.15 5.62
CA THR A 234 8.32 3.98 6.32
C THR A 234 7.17 3.20 6.94
N SER A 235 7.21 1.87 6.90
CA SER A 235 6.11 0.94 7.24
C SER A 235 4.85 1.13 6.36
N LEU A 236 3.95 0.15 6.40
CA LEU A 236 2.63 0.17 5.78
C LEU A 236 1.73 1.29 6.30
N LEU A 237 2.01 1.84 7.48
CA LEU A 237 1.22 2.91 8.06
C LEU A 237 1.23 4.17 7.19
N SER A 238 0.09 4.84 7.12
CA SER A 238 -0.07 6.18 6.61
C SER A 238 0.29 7.18 7.70
N SER A 239 0.43 8.46 7.34
CA SER A 239 0.81 9.48 8.33
C SER A 239 -0.18 9.64 9.49
N LEU A 240 -1.48 9.55 9.22
CA LEU A 240 -2.49 9.64 10.27
C LEU A 240 -2.42 8.42 11.20
N VAL A 241 -2.29 7.22 10.63
CA VAL A 241 -2.24 5.98 11.43
C VAL A 241 -0.94 5.88 12.22
N SER A 242 0.18 6.40 11.71
CA SER A 242 1.45 6.43 12.45
C SER A 242 1.46 7.38 13.67
N LEU A 243 0.44 8.23 13.81
CA LEU A 243 0.22 9.00 15.04
C LEU A 243 -0.36 8.09 16.14
N LEU A 244 -1.23 7.15 15.78
CA LEU A 244 -1.95 6.30 16.75
C LEU A 244 -1.27 4.94 16.96
N VAL A 245 -0.64 4.38 15.93
CA VAL A 245 -0.05 3.04 15.91
C VAL A 245 1.45 3.13 15.68
N HIS A 246 2.24 2.51 16.55
CA HIS A 246 3.69 2.45 16.43
C HIS A 246 4.11 1.67 15.17
N PRO A 247 5.06 2.17 14.35
CA PRO A 247 5.39 1.58 13.05
C PRO A 247 6.18 0.27 13.15
N GLY A 248 6.72 -0.07 14.32
CA GLY A 248 7.73 -1.11 14.51
C GLY A 248 7.40 -2.49 13.92
N ASN A 249 6.12 -2.89 13.89
CA ASN A 249 5.67 -4.19 13.37
C ASN A 249 4.75 -4.07 12.14
N ALA A 250 4.66 -2.88 11.53
CA ALA A 250 3.77 -2.62 10.40
C ALA A 250 4.47 -2.78 9.05
N TYR A 251 5.29 -3.81 8.89
CA TYR A 251 6.06 -4.08 7.67
C TYR A 251 5.62 -5.39 7.02
N LEU A 252 5.73 -5.49 5.70
CA LEU A 252 5.51 -6.77 5.03
C LEU A 252 6.65 -7.72 5.35
N ALA A 253 6.31 -8.97 5.64
CA ALA A 253 7.24 -10.09 5.65
C ALA A 253 7.38 -10.70 4.25
N THR A 254 6.29 -10.77 3.48
CA THR A 254 6.29 -11.37 2.13
C THR A 254 5.35 -10.63 1.17
N LEU A 255 5.80 -10.50 -0.08
CA LEU A 255 4.98 -10.15 -1.24
C LEU A 255 4.82 -11.42 -2.12
N VAL A 256 3.59 -11.86 -2.32
CA VAL A 256 3.23 -13.04 -3.11
C VAL A 256 2.71 -12.59 -4.48
N LEU A 257 3.32 -13.11 -5.54
CA LEU A 257 2.95 -12.85 -6.94
C LEU A 257 2.65 -14.16 -7.67
N PRO A 258 1.73 -14.21 -8.64
CA PRO A 258 1.66 -15.32 -9.57
C PRO A 258 3.00 -15.54 -10.27
N GLU A 259 3.35 -16.79 -10.56
CA GLU A 259 4.57 -17.13 -11.32
C GLU A 259 4.64 -16.39 -12.66
N SER A 260 3.50 -16.28 -13.34
CA SER A 260 3.37 -15.53 -14.61
C SER A 260 3.61 -14.02 -14.47
N GLN A 261 3.67 -13.52 -13.24
CA GLN A 261 3.83 -12.11 -12.88
C GLN A 261 5.05 -11.86 -12.00
N HIS A 262 6.00 -12.78 -12.01
CA HIS A 262 7.25 -12.66 -11.29
C HIS A 262 8.43 -12.61 -12.25
N SER A 263 9.20 -11.53 -12.18
CA SER A 263 10.55 -11.46 -12.72
C SER A 263 11.52 -11.37 -11.56
N ALA A 264 12.36 -12.39 -11.39
CA ALA A 264 13.33 -12.45 -10.29
C ALA A 264 14.30 -11.25 -10.36
N ALA A 265 14.84 -10.96 -11.54
CA ALA A 265 15.75 -9.83 -11.76
C ALA A 265 15.07 -8.48 -11.44
N ALA A 266 13.80 -8.32 -11.85
CA ALA A 266 13.04 -7.09 -11.59
C ALA A 266 12.77 -6.90 -10.11
N CYS A 267 12.32 -7.97 -9.43
CA CYS A 267 11.99 -7.95 -8.01
C CYS A 267 13.24 -7.73 -7.15
N GLU A 268 14.36 -8.40 -7.48
CA GLU A 268 15.63 -8.21 -6.82
C GLU A 268 16.08 -6.76 -6.94
N ARG A 269 16.08 -6.20 -8.16
CA ARG A 269 16.44 -4.80 -8.40
C ARG A 269 15.52 -3.82 -7.68
N SER A 270 14.20 -4.08 -7.66
CA SER A 270 13.20 -3.16 -7.12
C SER A 270 13.13 -3.14 -5.59
N PHE A 271 13.27 -4.30 -4.94
CA PHE A 271 12.87 -4.47 -3.54
C PHE A 271 13.99 -4.95 -2.62
N SER A 272 15.05 -5.57 -3.13
CA SER A 272 16.07 -6.18 -2.29
C SER A 272 17.16 -5.19 -1.82
N GLU A 273 17.95 -5.66 -0.85
CA GLU A 273 19.19 -5.02 -0.38
C GLU A 273 20.36 -5.15 -1.36
N SER A 274 20.28 -6.00 -2.38
CA SER A 274 21.30 -6.06 -3.44
C SER A 274 20.96 -5.11 -4.60
N GLY A 275 19.69 -4.71 -4.72
CA GLY A 275 19.17 -3.86 -5.76
C GLY A 275 19.26 -2.36 -5.45
N ARG A 276 18.25 -1.61 -5.89
CA ARG A 276 18.20 -0.15 -5.74
C ARG A 276 18.16 0.34 -4.30
N LEU A 277 17.85 -0.54 -3.34
CA LEU A 277 17.75 -0.19 -1.91
C LEU A 277 19.01 -0.55 -1.12
N ARG A 278 20.09 -0.96 -1.79
CA ARG A 278 21.37 -1.34 -1.14
C ARG A 278 21.91 -0.32 -0.13
N ALA A 279 21.79 0.96 -0.43
CA ALA A 279 22.28 2.04 0.44
C ALA A 279 21.45 2.21 1.73
N LEU A 280 20.30 1.53 1.81
CA LEU A 280 19.39 1.54 2.95
C LEU A 280 19.47 0.25 3.79
N ALA A 281 20.28 -0.73 3.38
CA ALA A 281 20.45 -1.97 4.12
C ALA A 281 20.91 -1.69 5.56
N GLY A 282 20.20 -2.26 6.54
CA GLY A 282 20.44 -2.02 7.96
C GLY A 282 20.08 -0.62 8.49
N ALA A 283 19.53 0.28 7.65
CA ALA A 283 19.20 1.65 8.07
C ALA A 283 18.13 1.66 9.17
N ARG A 284 18.34 2.53 10.17
CA ARG A 284 17.43 2.78 11.29
C ARG A 284 17.24 4.28 11.45
N TRP A 285 16.04 4.68 11.83
CA TRP A 285 15.67 6.06 12.11
C TRP A 285 14.95 6.10 13.46
N HIS A 286 14.82 7.31 14.01
CA HIS A 286 14.01 7.55 15.20
C HIS A 286 12.53 7.20 14.96
N GLY A 287 11.72 7.20 16.03
CA GLY A 287 10.29 6.91 15.94
C GLY A 287 9.93 5.46 15.53
N GLY A 288 10.88 4.53 15.68
CA GLY A 288 10.69 3.11 15.39
C GLY A 288 10.77 2.72 13.91
N TYR A 289 11.14 3.66 13.03
CA TYR A 289 11.31 3.39 11.60
C TYR A 289 12.66 2.70 11.31
N ARG A 290 12.64 1.71 10.43
CA ARG A 290 13.84 1.05 9.94
C ARG A 290 13.60 0.49 8.54
N PHE A 291 14.68 0.18 7.84
CA PHE A 291 14.61 -0.60 6.62
C PHE A 291 14.30 -2.06 6.98
N VAL A 292 13.18 -2.57 6.49
CA VAL A 292 12.73 -3.96 6.66
C VAL A 292 12.46 -4.53 5.27
N PRO A 293 13.38 -5.37 4.73
CA PRO A 293 13.14 -6.01 3.46
C PRO A 293 12.03 -7.07 3.58
N PHE A 294 11.19 -7.19 2.55
CA PHE A 294 10.27 -8.32 2.42
C PHE A 294 10.78 -9.32 1.37
N ARG A 295 10.37 -10.59 1.53
CA ARG A 295 10.68 -11.63 0.53
C ARG A 295 9.63 -11.61 -0.58
N VAL A 296 10.05 -11.73 -1.83
CA VAL A 296 9.12 -12.00 -2.93
C VAL A 296 9.00 -13.51 -3.09
N ARG A 297 7.77 -14.03 -3.11
CA ARG A 297 7.48 -15.45 -3.30
C ARG A 297 6.44 -15.63 -4.39
N THR A 298 6.46 -16.78 -5.04
CA THR A 298 5.54 -17.08 -6.14
C THR A 298 4.40 -17.99 -5.69
N THR A 299 3.31 -17.96 -6.46
CA THR A 299 2.18 -18.88 -6.36
C THR A 299 1.77 -19.31 -7.76
N THR A 300 1.23 -20.52 -7.91
CA THR A 300 0.62 -20.99 -9.16
C THR A 300 -0.80 -20.46 -9.36
N ARG A 301 -1.34 -19.70 -8.39
CA ARG A 301 -2.72 -19.20 -8.43
C ARG A 301 -2.85 -17.92 -9.22
N GLU A 302 -3.64 -18.01 -10.29
CA GLU A 302 -4.04 -16.87 -11.11
C GLU A 302 -5.37 -16.28 -10.65
N PHE A 303 -5.51 -14.96 -10.81
CA PHE A 303 -6.77 -14.27 -10.57
C PHE A 303 -7.66 -14.32 -11.80
N GLU A 304 -8.92 -14.75 -11.64
CA GLU A 304 -9.87 -14.96 -12.75
C GLU A 304 -10.19 -13.69 -13.56
N PHE A 305 -10.04 -12.50 -12.96
CA PHE A 305 -10.21 -11.20 -13.61
C PHE A 305 -8.89 -10.50 -13.95
N SER A 306 -7.76 -11.19 -13.89
CA SER A 306 -6.49 -10.71 -14.44
C SER A 306 -6.60 -10.48 -15.94
N ARG A 307 -5.73 -9.62 -16.50
CA ARG A 307 -5.73 -9.35 -17.95
C ARG A 307 -5.54 -10.64 -18.76
N ARG A 308 -4.64 -11.51 -18.29
CA ARG A 308 -4.33 -12.80 -18.91
C ARG A 308 -5.54 -13.73 -18.87
N SER A 309 -6.12 -13.96 -17.69
CA SER A 309 -7.24 -14.91 -17.53
C SER A 309 -8.48 -14.50 -18.32
N VAL A 310 -8.80 -13.20 -18.34
CA VAL A 310 -9.93 -12.70 -19.14
C VAL A 310 -9.60 -12.76 -20.64
N GLY A 311 -8.38 -12.41 -21.05
CA GLY A 311 -7.93 -12.51 -22.44
C GLY A 311 -8.03 -13.92 -23.01
N THR A 312 -7.58 -14.94 -22.25
CA THR A 312 -7.69 -16.35 -22.64
C THR A 312 -9.15 -16.78 -22.79
N ARG A 313 -10.06 -16.31 -21.92
CA ARG A 313 -11.47 -16.71 -21.91
C ARG A 313 -12.31 -15.99 -22.97
N ALA A 314 -12.06 -14.71 -23.23
CA ALA A 314 -12.91 -13.86 -24.05
C ALA A 314 -12.30 -13.46 -25.41
N GLY A 315 -10.99 -13.66 -25.62
CA GLY A 315 -10.23 -13.10 -26.74
C GLY A 315 -9.55 -11.78 -26.35
N ALA A 316 -8.28 -11.61 -26.71
CA ALA A 316 -7.46 -10.46 -26.32
C ALA A 316 -7.99 -9.12 -26.88
N GLU A 317 -8.71 -9.17 -28.00
CA GLU A 317 -9.37 -8.05 -28.65
C GLU A 317 -10.69 -7.64 -27.96
N ARG A 318 -11.24 -8.48 -27.08
CA ARG A 318 -12.55 -8.27 -26.43
C ARG A 318 -12.45 -7.91 -24.96
N ILE A 319 -11.30 -7.43 -24.50
CA ILE A 319 -11.10 -7.06 -23.10
C ILE A 319 -10.97 -5.55 -22.90
N ALA A 320 -11.47 -5.06 -21.77
CA ALA A 320 -11.32 -3.68 -21.37
C ALA A 320 -10.84 -3.54 -19.92
N ALA A 321 -10.02 -2.53 -19.65
CA ALA A 321 -9.65 -2.20 -18.27
C ALA A 321 -10.89 -1.69 -17.51
N SER A 322 -11.17 -2.28 -16.35
CA SER A 322 -12.27 -1.84 -15.48
C SER A 322 -12.06 -0.39 -15.01
N ASN A 323 -13.16 0.36 -14.95
CA ASN A 323 -13.21 1.67 -14.29
C ASN A 323 -13.57 1.57 -12.81
N LEU A 324 -14.15 0.44 -12.41
CA LEU A 324 -14.52 0.14 -11.04
C LEU A 324 -13.31 -0.39 -10.26
N ALA A 325 -13.05 0.21 -9.11
CA ALA A 325 -12.19 -0.34 -8.07
C ALA A 325 -13.04 -0.74 -6.86
N ALA A 326 -12.71 -1.86 -6.23
CA ALA A 326 -13.32 -2.28 -4.98
C ALA A 326 -12.32 -2.13 -3.83
N ALA A 327 -12.80 -1.78 -2.64
CA ALA A 327 -12.04 -1.84 -1.39
C ALA A 327 -12.86 -2.58 -0.34
N TRP A 328 -12.22 -3.50 0.36
CA TRP A 328 -12.84 -4.24 1.46
C TRP A 328 -11.89 -4.37 2.65
N THR A 329 -12.43 -4.38 3.86
CA THR A 329 -11.71 -4.68 5.10
C THR A 329 -12.48 -5.66 5.98
N ALA A 330 -11.76 -6.40 6.81
CA ALA A 330 -12.36 -7.26 7.83
C ALA A 330 -13.20 -6.47 8.86
N SER A 331 -12.95 -5.16 9.00
CA SER A 331 -13.68 -4.23 9.87
C SER A 331 -14.97 -3.66 9.25
N GLY A 332 -15.36 -4.07 8.04
CA GLY A 332 -16.64 -3.73 7.44
C GLY A 332 -16.63 -2.67 6.34
N VAL A 333 -15.47 -2.28 5.80
CA VAL A 333 -15.43 -1.49 4.55
C VAL A 333 -15.88 -2.41 3.40
N ASP A 334 -16.81 -1.93 2.58
CA ASP A 334 -17.22 -2.53 1.29
C ASP A 334 -17.62 -1.41 0.32
N GLU A 335 -16.62 -0.90 -0.41
CA GLU A 335 -16.79 0.25 -1.31
C GLU A 335 -16.49 -0.12 -2.76
N GLY A 336 -17.32 0.39 -3.66
CA GLY A 336 -17.01 0.49 -5.08
C GLY A 336 -16.66 1.93 -5.38
N THR A 337 -15.57 2.18 -6.11
CA THR A 337 -15.12 3.53 -6.48
C THR A 337 -14.92 3.64 -7.99
N MET A 338 -15.29 4.80 -8.54
CA MET A 338 -15.06 5.17 -9.93
C MET A 338 -14.57 6.62 -9.97
N GLY A 339 -13.52 6.90 -10.73
CA GLY A 339 -12.92 8.24 -10.77
C GLY A 339 -12.36 8.71 -9.42
N GLY A 340 -12.03 7.78 -8.52
CA GLY A 340 -11.48 8.07 -7.20
C GLY A 340 -12.51 8.44 -6.13
N VAL A 341 -13.81 8.39 -6.43
CA VAL A 341 -14.91 8.61 -5.46
C VAL A 341 -15.84 7.40 -5.43
N LEU A 342 -16.75 7.33 -4.46
CA LEU A 342 -17.76 6.29 -4.37
C LEU A 342 -18.59 6.20 -5.67
N GLN A 343 -18.82 4.96 -6.12
CA GLN A 343 -19.60 4.65 -7.32
C GLN A 343 -20.99 5.31 -7.24
N GLY A 344 -21.40 5.99 -8.31
CA GLY A 344 -22.70 6.67 -8.38
C GLY A 344 -22.78 7.99 -7.61
N ARG A 345 -21.67 8.49 -7.05
CA ARG A 345 -21.63 9.79 -6.36
C ARG A 345 -20.99 10.86 -7.22
N LYS A 346 -21.38 12.12 -6.95
CA LYS A 346 -20.81 13.30 -7.59
C LYS A 346 -19.32 13.39 -7.29
N ALA A 347 -18.51 13.64 -8.32
CA ALA A 347 -17.07 13.82 -8.17
C ALA A 347 -16.76 14.94 -7.17
N PHE A 348 -15.80 14.68 -6.28
CA PHE A 348 -15.26 15.61 -5.28
C PHE A 348 -16.23 16.11 -4.19
N ASP A 349 -17.49 15.66 -4.18
CA ASP A 349 -18.43 15.89 -3.09
C ASP A 349 -18.00 15.08 -1.85
N VAL A 350 -18.07 15.69 -0.66
CA VAL A 350 -17.70 15.06 0.63
C VAL A 350 -18.52 13.79 0.91
N ARG A 351 -19.79 13.75 0.47
CA ARG A 351 -20.66 12.56 0.58
C ARG A 351 -20.24 11.44 -0.39
N GLY A 352 -19.49 11.78 -1.42
CA GLY A 352 -18.87 10.83 -2.35
C GLY A 352 -17.48 10.36 -1.93
N ALA A 353 -16.92 10.90 -0.85
CA ALA A 353 -15.59 10.52 -0.40
C ALA A 353 -15.57 9.10 0.18
N SER A 354 -14.69 8.26 -0.36
CA SER A 354 -14.41 6.92 0.18
C SER A 354 -13.96 6.99 1.64
N LEU A 355 -14.32 5.99 2.43
CA LEU A 355 -13.86 5.80 3.82
C LEU A 355 -12.34 5.71 3.94
N VAL A 356 -11.65 5.35 2.87
CA VAL A 356 -10.19 5.32 2.79
C VAL A 356 -9.60 6.57 2.13
N SER A 357 -10.37 7.64 1.90
CA SER A 357 -9.90 8.94 1.41
C SER A 357 -9.09 9.71 2.45
N ARG A 358 -8.37 10.77 2.07
CA ARG A 358 -7.58 11.56 3.02
C ARG A 358 -8.49 12.23 4.06
N ARG A 359 -9.62 12.81 3.62
CA ARG A 359 -10.59 13.46 4.50
C ARG A 359 -11.19 12.48 5.52
N ARG A 360 -11.78 11.36 5.05
CA ARG A 360 -12.41 10.38 5.94
C ARG A 360 -11.44 9.75 6.93
N MET A 361 -10.21 9.50 6.50
CA MET A 361 -9.17 9.00 7.40
C MET A 361 -8.76 10.04 8.45
N TRP A 362 -8.69 11.33 8.10
CA TRP A 362 -8.35 12.40 9.05
C TRP A 362 -9.49 12.62 10.05
N GLU A 363 -10.74 12.65 9.59
CA GLU A 363 -11.93 12.69 10.44
C GLU A 363 -11.91 11.57 11.49
N LEU A 364 -11.68 10.32 11.05
CA LEU A 364 -11.62 9.18 11.95
C LEU A 364 -10.45 9.26 12.93
N ALA A 365 -9.24 9.58 12.45
CA ALA A 365 -8.07 9.71 13.32
C ALA A 365 -8.30 10.76 14.42
N ALA A 366 -8.87 11.91 14.06
CA ALA A 366 -9.14 12.98 15.01
C ALA A 366 -10.27 12.65 16.00
N ALA A 367 -11.30 11.92 15.56
CA ALA A 367 -12.32 11.40 16.47
C ALA A 367 -11.73 10.40 17.48
N LEU A 368 -10.78 9.55 17.06
CA LEU A 368 -10.12 8.59 17.93
C LEU A 368 -9.20 9.27 18.94
N THR A 369 -8.37 10.23 18.52
CA THR A 369 -7.53 10.98 19.46
C THR A 369 -8.37 11.72 20.50
N GLY A 370 -9.55 12.22 20.12
CA GLY A 370 -10.53 12.85 21.03
C GLY A 370 -11.02 11.94 22.17
N ARG A 371 -10.90 10.63 22.02
CA ARG A 371 -11.36 9.60 22.97
C ARG A 371 -10.22 8.94 23.75
N LEU A 372 -8.98 9.34 23.50
CA LEU A 372 -7.81 8.83 24.21
C LEU A 372 -7.56 9.62 25.49
N GLU A 373 -7.05 8.92 26.49
CA GLU A 373 -6.68 9.45 27.80
C GLU A 373 -5.17 9.25 28.05
N GLY A 374 -4.59 10.06 28.95
CA GLY A 374 -3.17 10.03 29.31
C GLY A 374 -2.28 11.04 28.56
N ASP A 375 -1.03 11.17 29.00
CA ASP A 375 -0.11 12.24 28.55
C ASP A 375 0.16 12.22 27.03
N GLY A 376 0.26 11.02 26.44
CA GLY A 376 0.40 10.87 24.99
C GLY A 376 -0.83 11.36 24.22
N ALA A 377 -2.03 11.29 24.80
CA ALA A 377 -3.28 11.62 24.11
C ALA A 377 -3.38 13.11 23.75
N GLU A 378 -2.92 14.01 24.61
CA GLU A 378 -2.94 15.46 24.34
C GLU A 378 -2.05 15.82 23.14
N LEU A 379 -0.83 15.24 23.08
CA LEU A 379 0.08 15.43 21.94
C LEU A 379 -0.56 14.96 20.63
N LEU A 380 -1.19 13.77 20.67
CA LEU A 380 -1.88 13.22 19.50
C LEU A 380 -3.07 14.07 19.06
N ARG A 381 -3.88 14.57 20.02
CA ARG A 381 -5.01 15.47 19.74
C ARG A 381 -4.54 16.75 19.04
N ARG A 382 -3.51 17.41 19.57
CA ARG A 382 -2.94 18.63 18.94
C ARG A 382 -2.38 18.38 17.54
N ALA A 383 -1.81 17.19 17.29
CA ALA A 383 -1.24 16.88 15.98
C ALA A 383 -2.27 16.74 14.85
N VAL A 384 -3.54 16.46 15.18
CA VAL A 384 -4.62 16.30 14.20
C VAL A 384 -5.65 17.42 14.26
N ASP A 385 -5.67 18.22 15.33
CA ASP A 385 -6.51 19.41 15.48
C ASP A 385 -5.79 20.66 14.96
N VAL A 386 -5.60 20.67 13.63
CA VAL A 386 -4.94 21.75 12.89
C VAL A 386 -5.83 22.14 11.71
N GLU A 387 -5.57 23.31 11.12
CA GLU A 387 -6.41 23.90 10.08
C GLU A 387 -6.36 23.11 8.76
N THR A 388 -5.18 22.62 8.36
CA THR A 388 -4.99 21.98 7.06
C THR A 388 -4.35 20.60 7.17
N TYR A 389 -4.66 19.74 6.20
CA TYR A 389 -4.03 18.42 6.12
C TYR A 389 -2.50 18.51 5.93
N ALA A 390 -2.01 19.58 5.29
CA ALA A 390 -0.60 19.89 5.17
C ALA A 390 0.07 20.10 6.53
N GLN A 391 -0.58 20.82 7.46
CA GLN A 391 -0.07 20.98 8.82
C GLN A 391 0.00 19.66 9.58
N VAL A 392 -1.00 18.77 9.44
CA VAL A 392 -0.92 17.42 10.03
C VAL A 392 0.34 16.69 9.54
N LYS A 393 0.56 16.73 8.21
CA LYS A 393 1.70 16.08 7.55
C LYS A 393 3.05 16.72 7.91
N GLY A 394 3.05 18.01 8.20
CA GLY A 394 4.20 18.82 8.59
C GLY A 394 4.50 18.84 10.09
N GLY A 395 3.58 18.38 10.94
CA GLY A 395 3.73 18.45 12.40
C GLY A 395 4.90 17.63 12.97
N GLU A 396 5.38 18.02 14.15
CA GLU A 396 6.58 17.46 14.78
C GLU A 396 6.51 15.96 15.04
N LEU A 397 5.34 15.41 15.42
CA LEU A 397 5.16 13.97 15.65
C LEU A 397 5.37 13.10 14.39
N LEU A 398 5.50 13.71 13.21
CA LEU A 398 5.83 13.03 11.95
C LEU A 398 7.22 13.39 11.42
N ALA A 399 8.06 14.09 12.19
CA ALA A 399 9.42 14.46 11.80
C ALA A 399 10.26 13.24 11.42
N ASP A 400 10.31 12.23 12.29
CA ASP A 400 11.06 10.99 12.05
C ASP A 400 10.58 10.24 10.80
N ARG A 401 9.26 10.23 10.59
CA ARG A 401 8.66 9.66 9.38
C ARG A 401 9.09 10.42 8.13
N ARG A 402 9.12 11.76 8.19
CA ARG A 402 9.57 12.61 7.08
C ARG A 402 11.05 12.37 6.81
N GLU A 403 11.87 12.21 7.84
CA GLU A 403 13.29 11.97 7.71
C GLU A 403 13.59 10.61 7.07
N ALA A 404 12.99 9.52 7.59
CA ALA A 404 13.09 8.20 6.98
C ALA A 404 12.66 8.23 5.50
N LYS A 405 11.59 8.96 5.19
CA LYS A 405 11.10 9.13 3.82
C LYS A 405 12.08 9.93 2.94
N ARG A 406 12.69 10.98 3.49
CA ARG A 406 13.65 11.84 2.78
C ARG A 406 14.91 11.06 2.44
N ILE A 407 15.49 10.34 3.40
CA ILE A 407 16.66 9.49 3.18
C ILE A 407 16.35 8.38 2.18
N ALA A 408 15.23 7.66 2.34
CA ALA A 408 14.84 6.60 1.41
C ALA A 408 14.70 7.09 -0.04
N ARG A 409 14.18 8.31 -0.23
CA ARG A 409 14.08 8.95 -1.54
C ARG A 409 15.43 9.38 -2.11
N ARG A 410 16.31 9.90 -1.28
CA ARG A 410 17.64 10.35 -1.70
C ARG A 410 18.53 9.16 -2.09
N GLU A 411 18.50 8.09 -1.30
CA GLU A 411 19.46 6.98 -1.45
C GLU A 411 18.93 5.84 -2.34
N GLY A 412 17.64 5.49 -2.24
CA GLY A 412 17.08 4.32 -2.92
C GLY A 412 16.03 4.59 -4.01
N LEU A 413 15.41 5.77 -3.97
CA LEU A 413 14.37 6.19 -4.93
C LEU A 413 14.74 7.54 -5.57
N VAL A 414 15.97 7.62 -6.09
CA VAL A 414 16.52 8.81 -6.74
C VAL A 414 15.57 9.30 -7.84
N GLY A 415 15.38 10.62 -7.90
CA GLY A 415 14.42 11.26 -8.81
C GLY A 415 12.99 11.34 -8.28
N TRP A 416 12.70 10.90 -7.05
CA TRP A 416 11.36 11.05 -6.48
C TRP A 416 10.95 12.53 -6.33
N VAL A 417 10.10 13.02 -7.24
CA VAL A 417 9.42 14.32 -7.09
C VAL A 417 8.22 14.21 -6.13
N VAL A 418 8.13 15.07 -5.14
CA VAL A 418 7.01 15.09 -4.16
C VAL A 418 5.74 15.61 -4.83
N ASN A 419 4.62 14.92 -4.61
CA ASN A 419 3.33 15.35 -5.12
C ASN A 419 2.78 16.46 -4.23
N VAL A 420 2.34 17.55 -4.85
CA VAL A 420 1.67 18.70 -4.20
C VAL A 420 0.26 18.87 -4.77
N GLY A 421 -0.57 19.72 -4.14
CA GLY A 421 -1.83 20.18 -4.73
C GLY A 421 -3.12 19.54 -4.20
N ASP A 422 -3.07 18.80 -3.07
CA ASP A 422 -4.28 18.32 -2.38
C ASP A 422 -4.01 18.03 -0.90
N ASP A 423 -3.43 19.00 -0.20
CA ASP A 423 -3.16 18.98 1.23
C ASP A 423 -3.54 20.29 1.95
N GLY A 424 -3.82 21.38 1.23
CA GLY A 424 -4.32 22.62 1.79
C GLY A 424 -5.81 22.62 2.20
N PHE A 425 -6.47 21.46 2.29
CA PHE A 425 -7.89 21.40 2.66
C PHE A 425 -8.08 21.28 4.18
N SER A 426 -9.16 21.88 4.69
CA SER A 426 -9.64 21.71 6.08
C SER A 426 -10.46 20.44 6.25
N ARG A 427 -10.42 19.85 7.45
CA ARG A 427 -11.28 18.73 7.90
C ARG A 427 -12.74 19.16 8.01
N LEU A 428 -13.01 20.35 8.56
CA LEU A 428 -14.33 20.95 8.71
C LEU A 428 -14.75 21.72 7.46
#